data_AF-A0A809PIC9-F1
#
_entry.id   AF-A0A809PIC9-F1
#
_cell.length_a   1.000
_cell.length_b   1.000
_cell.length_c   1.000
_cell.angle_alpha   90.00
_cell.angle_beta   90.00
_cell.angle_gamma   90.00
#
_symmetry.space_group_name_H-M   'P 1'
#
loop_
_entity.id
_entity.type
_entity.pdbx_description
1 polymer ?
#
loop_
_entity_poly.entity_id
_entity_poly.type
_entity_poly.pdbx_seq_one_letter_code
_entity_poly.pdbx_strand_id
1 'polypeptide(L)'
;MAGAKPAMKSFVKNKMRLNRMKRFLLLALILSALPGMNAQAQFSPEGRKARPRAECERVCNEISPDFAVNRKVLDIIRAEIEKEKEPAKLKELRKKEEAELERVRVKAEKDCTKMCSHNPE
;
A
#
# COMPACT_ATOMS: atom_id res chain seq x y z
N MET A 1 15.57 32.69 69.74
CA MET A 1 16.80 32.51 68.95
C MET A 1 16.94 31.04 68.58
N ALA A 2 17.25 30.77 67.30
CA ALA A 2 17.75 29.52 66.68
C ALA A 2 17.00 28.19 66.99
N GLY A 3 16.59 27.34 66.05
CA GLY A 3 17.07 27.09 64.69
C GLY A 3 17.46 25.61 64.57
N ALA A 4 16.71 24.81 63.81
CA ALA A 4 17.18 23.61 63.07
C ALA A 4 16.00 22.85 62.39
N LYS A 5 15.78 23.15 61.11
CA LYS A 5 15.26 22.20 60.09
C LYS A 5 16.45 21.32 59.61
N PRO A 6 16.33 20.33 58.70
CA PRO A 6 15.32 19.31 58.41
C PRO A 6 15.98 17.96 58.00
N ALA A 7 16.25 17.01 58.90
CA ALA A 7 17.06 15.82 58.53
C ALA A 7 16.28 14.65 57.89
N MET A 8 14.98 14.47 58.18
CA MET A 8 14.27 13.23 57.83
C MET A 8 13.66 13.18 56.41
N LYS A 9 13.50 14.31 55.72
CA LYS A 9 12.87 14.34 54.38
C LYS A 9 13.83 14.02 53.21
N SER A 10 15.15 14.02 53.45
CA SER A 10 16.15 13.87 52.38
C SER A 10 16.46 12.41 52.03
N PHE A 11 16.37 11.50 53.01
CA PHE A 11 16.80 10.11 52.84
C PHE A 11 15.82 9.29 51.97
N VAL A 12 14.51 9.49 52.16
CA VAL A 12 13.46 8.77 51.40
C VAL A 12 13.40 9.23 49.94
N LYS A 13 13.63 10.53 49.69
CA LYS A 13 13.63 11.13 48.35
C LYS A 13 14.82 10.62 47.50
N ASN A 14 15.99 10.44 48.11
CA ASN A 14 17.16 9.86 47.42
C ASN A 14 17.02 8.37 47.15
N LYS A 15 16.43 7.58 48.07
CA LYS A 15 16.21 6.14 47.88
C LYS A 15 15.20 5.83 46.77
N MET A 16 14.13 6.64 46.63
CA MET A 16 13.18 6.54 45.50
C MET A 16 13.79 6.95 44.16
N ARG A 17 14.65 7.98 44.12
CA ARG A 17 15.34 8.43 42.91
C ARG A 17 16.34 7.39 42.39
N LEU A 18 17.10 6.76 43.29
CA LEU A 18 18.04 5.69 42.92
C LEU A 18 17.32 4.47 42.32
N ASN A 19 16.16 4.10 42.87
CA ASN A 19 15.37 2.97 42.36
C ASN A 19 14.71 3.26 41.01
N ARG A 20 14.32 4.53 40.75
CA ARG A 20 13.87 4.94 39.40
C ARG A 20 15.01 4.88 38.39
N MET A 21 16.18 5.45 38.68
CA MET A 21 17.30 5.45 37.72
C MET A 21 17.78 4.02 37.38
N LYS A 22 17.83 3.11 38.36
CA LYS A 22 18.16 1.69 38.11
C LYS A 22 17.14 0.97 37.22
N ARG A 23 15.85 1.26 37.37
CA ARG A 23 14.79 0.70 36.51
C ARG A 23 14.84 1.26 35.09
N PHE A 24 15.15 2.55 34.92
CA PHE A 24 15.36 3.17 33.61
C PHE A 24 16.60 2.61 32.90
N LEU A 25 17.69 2.36 33.63
CA LEU A 25 18.90 1.72 33.09
C LEU A 25 18.64 0.29 32.63
N LEU A 26 17.89 -0.51 33.40
CA LEU A 26 17.48 -1.86 32.99
C LEU A 26 16.58 -1.86 31.76
N LEU A 27 15.63 -0.92 31.67
CA LEU A 27 14.78 -0.75 30.49
C LEU A 27 15.59 -0.35 29.25
N ALA A 28 16.55 0.58 29.39
CA ALA A 28 17.42 0.98 28.29
C ALA A 28 18.30 -0.17 27.79
N LEU A 29 18.78 -1.04 28.70
CA LEU A 29 19.61 -2.19 28.35
C LEU A 29 18.81 -3.27 27.59
N ILE A 30 17.55 -3.49 27.98
CA ILE A 30 16.64 -4.42 27.27
C ILE A 30 16.26 -3.88 25.89
N LEU A 31 16.04 -2.57 25.73
CA LEU A 31 15.78 -1.97 24.42
C LEU A 31 17.00 -1.98 23.49
N SER A 32 18.23 -1.92 24.02
CA SER A 32 19.45 -2.05 23.22
C SER A 32 19.77 -3.49 22.78
N ALA A 33 19.10 -4.48 23.38
CA ALA A 33 19.30 -5.91 23.09
C ALA A 33 18.33 -6.48 22.04
N LEU A 34 17.51 -5.64 21.41
CA LEU A 34 16.81 -5.99 20.18
C LEU A 34 17.76 -5.68 19.01
N PRO A 35 18.53 -6.65 18.48
CA PRO A 35 19.14 -6.45 17.18
C PRO A 35 18.00 -6.11 16.24
N GLY A 36 18.09 -4.94 15.62
CA GLY A 36 17.10 -4.47 14.68
C GLY A 36 16.81 -5.59 13.68
N MET A 37 15.63 -6.20 13.80
CA MET A 37 15.02 -6.96 12.73
C MET A 37 14.62 -5.93 11.65
N ASN A 38 15.64 -5.34 11.04
CA ASN A 38 15.59 -4.87 9.68
C ASN A 38 15.41 -6.14 8.85
N ALA A 39 14.18 -6.65 8.81
CA ALA A 39 13.71 -7.44 7.70
C ALA A 39 13.63 -6.50 6.50
N GLN A 40 14.80 -6.04 6.04
CA GLN A 40 15.00 -5.74 4.64
C GLN A 40 14.73 -7.08 3.97
N ALA A 41 13.52 -7.22 3.42
CA ALA A 41 13.25 -8.24 2.44
C ALA A 41 14.43 -8.19 1.47
N GLN A 42 15.25 -9.24 1.48
CA GLN A 42 16.34 -9.40 0.53
C GLN A 42 15.68 -9.42 -0.85
N PHE A 43 15.61 -8.26 -1.49
CA PHE A 43 15.45 -8.18 -2.93
C PHE A 43 16.74 -8.76 -3.47
N SER A 44 16.76 -10.09 -3.66
CA SER A 44 17.84 -10.76 -4.37
C SER A 44 17.86 -10.18 -5.79
N PRO A 45 18.90 -9.42 -6.18
CA PRO A 45 18.98 -8.83 -7.52
C PRO A 45 19.19 -9.92 -8.58
N GLU A 46 19.55 -11.14 -8.17
CA GLU A 46 20.03 -12.19 -9.07
C GLU A 46 18.96 -13.23 -9.46
N GLY A 47 17.70 -13.02 -9.07
CA GLY A 47 16.69 -14.09 -9.15
C GLY A 47 15.53 -13.90 -10.14
N ARG A 48 15.24 -12.70 -10.62
CA ARG A 48 14.19 -12.50 -11.63
C ARG A 48 14.87 -12.22 -12.96
N LYS A 49 15.08 -13.27 -13.76
CA LYS A 49 15.25 -13.07 -15.21
C LYS A 49 14.13 -12.13 -15.65
N ALA A 50 14.49 -10.99 -16.24
CA ALA A 50 13.50 -10.08 -16.80
C ALA A 50 12.67 -10.89 -17.78
N ARG A 51 11.35 -10.95 -17.56
CA ARG A 51 10.44 -11.67 -18.46
C ARG A 51 10.56 -11.07 -19.85
N PRO A 52 10.45 -11.86 -20.94
CA PRO A 52 10.26 -11.33 -22.28
C PRO A 52 9.16 -10.28 -22.29
N ARG A 53 9.30 -9.25 -23.11
CA ARG A 53 8.38 -8.12 -23.17
C ARG A 53 6.97 -8.57 -23.48
N ALA A 54 6.82 -9.50 -24.42
CA ALA A 54 5.54 -10.12 -24.76
C ALA A 54 4.88 -10.81 -23.55
N GLU A 55 5.66 -11.48 -22.70
CA GLU A 55 5.13 -12.13 -21.49
C GLU A 55 4.74 -11.09 -20.43
N CYS A 56 5.51 -10.02 -20.28
CA CYS A 56 5.19 -8.91 -19.39
C CYS A 56 3.88 -8.22 -19.80
N GLU A 57 3.73 -7.87 -21.08
CA GLU A 57 2.55 -7.19 -21.62
C GLU A 57 1.31 -8.09 -21.51
N ARG A 58 1.43 -9.39 -21.82
CA ARG A 58 0.31 -10.34 -21.65
C ARG A 58 -0.17 -10.39 -20.21
N VAL A 59 0.75 -10.60 -19.26
CA VAL A 59 0.39 -10.70 -17.84
C VAL A 59 -0.19 -9.39 -17.35
N CYS A 60 0.39 -8.25 -17.72
CA CYS A 60 -0.09 -6.93 -17.33
C CYS A 60 -1.53 -6.67 -17.82
N ASN A 61 -1.82 -7.01 -19.08
CA ASN A 61 -3.15 -6.86 -19.67
C ASN A 61 -4.20 -7.74 -18.96
N GLU A 62 -3.85 -8.96 -18.57
CA GLU A 62 -4.73 -9.87 -17.83
C GLU A 62 -5.12 -9.35 -16.44
N ILE A 63 -4.24 -8.61 -15.78
CA ILE A 63 -4.45 -8.06 -14.43
C ILE A 63 -4.72 -6.56 -14.41
N SER A 64 -4.98 -5.94 -15.56
CA SER A 64 -4.92 -4.49 -15.69
C SER A 64 -5.84 -3.78 -14.68
N PRO A 65 -5.29 -2.86 -13.85
CA PRO A 65 -6.07 -2.10 -12.89
C PRO A 65 -7.04 -1.12 -13.56
N ASP A 66 -6.89 -0.84 -14.86
CA ASP A 66 -7.78 0.07 -15.58
C ASP A 66 -9.22 -0.44 -15.63
N PHE A 67 -9.43 -1.75 -15.68
CA PHE A 67 -10.79 -2.31 -15.56
C PHE A 67 -11.40 -2.00 -14.20
N ALA A 68 -10.62 -2.05 -13.12
CA ALA A 68 -11.12 -1.73 -11.78
C ALA A 68 -11.47 -0.24 -11.64
N VAL A 69 -10.67 0.66 -12.23
CA VAL A 69 -10.89 2.10 -12.19
C VAL A 69 -12.13 2.52 -13.01
N ASN A 70 -12.32 1.91 -14.18
CA ASN A 70 -13.42 2.26 -15.09
C ASN A 70 -14.72 1.46 -14.82
N ARG A 71 -14.69 0.51 -13.86
CA ARG A 71 -15.84 -0.33 -13.51
C ARG A 71 -17.10 0.47 -13.21
N LYS A 72 -16.97 1.59 -12.50
CA LYS A 72 -18.10 2.46 -12.13
C LYS A 72 -18.87 2.97 -13.35
N VAL A 73 -18.18 3.31 -14.45
CA VAL A 73 -18.82 3.82 -15.66
C VAL A 73 -19.60 2.70 -16.34
N LEU A 74 -19.00 1.50 -16.45
CA LEU A 74 -19.66 0.32 -17.01
C LEU A 74 -20.86 -0.11 -16.17
N ASP A 75 -20.76 -0.06 -14.84
CA ASP A 75 -21.87 -0.38 -13.93
C ASP A 75 -23.05 0.59 -14.11
N ILE A 76 -22.78 1.89 -14.31
CA ILE A 76 -23.82 2.87 -14.62
C ILE A 76 -24.49 2.55 -15.95
N ILE A 77 -23.72 2.30 -17.01
CA ILE A 77 -24.27 1.97 -18.33
C ILE A 77 -25.12 0.70 -18.28
N ARG A 78 -24.66 -0.34 -17.58
CA ARG A 78 -25.42 -1.59 -17.41
C ARG A 78 -26.70 -1.39 -16.61
N ALA A 79 -26.66 -0.60 -15.55
CA ALA A 79 -27.86 -0.26 -14.78
C ALA A 79 -28.87 0.56 -15.61
N GLU A 80 -28.41 1.41 -16.53
CA GLU A 80 -29.28 2.09 -17.50
C GLU A 80 -29.90 1.10 -18.50
N ILE A 81 -29.10 0.18 -19.04
CA ILE A 81 -29.58 -0.88 -19.95
C ILE A 81 -30.66 -1.74 -19.31
N GLU A 82 -30.48 -2.16 -18.05
CA GLU A 82 -31.45 -3.00 -17.33
C GLU A 82 -32.82 -2.34 -17.15
N LYS A 83 -32.84 -1.01 -17.04
CA LYS A 83 -34.07 -0.22 -16.81
C LYS A 83 -34.71 0.26 -18.10
N GLU A 84 -33.96 0.28 -19.20
CA GLU A 84 -34.41 0.79 -20.48
C GLU A 84 -35.30 -0.22 -21.22
N LYS A 85 -36.40 0.28 -21.78
CA LYS A 85 -37.40 -0.53 -22.51
C LYS A 85 -37.49 -0.11 -23.98
N GLU A 86 -37.00 1.08 -24.33
CA GLU A 86 -37.00 1.56 -25.71
C GLU A 86 -35.87 0.91 -26.52
N PRO A 87 -36.18 0.23 -27.64
CA PRO A 87 -35.18 -0.51 -28.41
C PRO A 87 -34.13 0.39 -29.06
N ALA A 88 -34.50 1.62 -29.45
CA ALA A 88 -33.56 2.58 -30.01
C ALA A 88 -32.50 3.01 -28.99
N LYS A 89 -32.92 3.37 -27.78
CA LYS A 89 -32.02 3.74 -26.69
C LYS A 89 -31.20 2.56 -26.19
N LEU A 90 -31.77 1.35 -26.10
CA LEU A 90 -31.00 0.15 -25.78
C LEU A 90 -29.83 -0.05 -26.73
N LYS A 91 -30.04 0.16 -28.04
CA LYS A 91 -28.98 0.05 -29.05
C LYS A 91 -27.89 1.10 -28.83
N GLU A 92 -28.25 2.32 -28.47
CA GLU A 92 -27.27 3.37 -28.14
C GLU A 92 -26.49 3.05 -26.87
N LEU A 93 -27.15 2.60 -25.81
CA LEU A 93 -26.50 2.22 -24.55
C LEU A 93 -25.55 1.04 -24.73
N ARG A 94 -25.90 0.05 -25.56
CA ARG A 94 -25.00 -1.07 -25.91
C ARG A 94 -23.76 -0.61 -26.67
N LYS A 95 -23.92 0.31 -27.63
CA LYS A 95 -22.77 0.94 -28.31
C LYS A 95 -21.88 1.71 -27.34
N LYS A 96 -22.49 2.39 -26.36
CA LYS A 96 -21.76 3.12 -25.33
C LYS A 96 -20.98 2.19 -24.40
N GLU A 97 -21.58 1.05 -24.03
CA GLU A 97 -20.91 -0.02 -23.27
C GLU A 97 -19.68 -0.55 -24.02
N GLU A 98 -19.84 -0.88 -25.31
CA GLU A 98 -18.76 -1.37 -26.16
C GLU A 98 -17.64 -0.33 -26.35
N ALA A 99 -17.99 0.93 -26.61
CA ALA A 99 -17.02 2.01 -26.76
C ALA A 99 -16.21 2.25 -25.47
N GLU A 100 -16.85 2.16 -24.31
CA GLU A 100 -16.18 2.30 -23.02
C GLU A 100 -15.25 1.11 -22.74
N LEU A 101 -15.70 -0.12 -23.03
CA LEU A 101 -14.86 -1.32 -22.93
C LEU A 101 -13.61 -1.22 -23.82
N GLU A 102 -13.76 -0.77 -25.06
CA GLU A 102 -12.64 -0.59 -25.98
C GLU A 102 -11.69 0.50 -25.49
N ARG A 103 -12.22 1.63 -25.01
CA ARG A 103 -11.39 2.69 -24.42
C ARG A 103 -10.55 2.18 -23.25
N VAL A 104 -11.15 1.36 -22.38
CA VAL A 104 -10.46 0.74 -21.24
C VAL A 104 -9.38 -0.22 -21.71
N ARG A 105 -9.68 -1.06 -22.70
CA ARG A 105 -8.71 -1.99 -23.29
C ARG A 105 -7.51 -1.26 -23.88
N VAL A 106 -7.73 -0.27 -24.74
CA VAL A 106 -6.66 0.51 -25.38
C VAL A 106 -5.80 1.22 -24.34
N LYS A 107 -6.42 1.73 -23.27
CA LYS A 107 -5.69 2.36 -22.17
C LYS A 107 -4.82 1.35 -21.43
N ALA A 108 -5.38 0.19 -21.08
CA ALA A 108 -4.65 -0.89 -20.42
C ALA A 108 -3.45 -1.36 -21.25
N GLU A 109 -3.65 -1.58 -22.55
CA GLU A 109 -2.58 -1.97 -23.47
C GLU A 109 -1.47 -0.93 -23.48
N LYS A 110 -1.81 0.36 -23.62
CA LYS A 110 -0.83 1.44 -23.63
C LYS A 110 -0.04 1.55 -22.32
N ASP A 111 -0.71 1.42 -21.18
CA ASP A 111 -0.07 1.48 -19.87
C ASP A 111 0.84 0.26 -19.65
N CYS A 112 0.42 -0.92 -20.11
CA CYS A 112 1.22 -2.14 -20.07
C CYS A 112 2.43 -2.09 -21.00
N THR A 113 2.29 -1.62 -22.24
CA THR A 113 3.43 -1.41 -23.15
C THR A 113 4.45 -0.45 -22.56
N LYS A 114 3.99 0.60 -21.87
CA LYS A 114 4.88 1.55 -21.19
C LYS A 114 5.58 0.91 -19.97
N MET A 115 4.86 0.11 -19.19
CA MET A 115 5.44 -0.58 -18.02
C MET A 115 6.50 -1.61 -18.44
N CYS A 116 6.25 -2.33 -19.53
CA CYS A 116 7.10 -3.40 -20.04
C CYS A 116 8.16 -2.93 -21.05
N SER A 117 8.28 -1.63 -21.33
CA SER A 117 9.18 -1.10 -22.37
C SER A 117 10.66 -1.35 -22.12
N HIS A 118 11.05 -1.69 -20.89
CA HIS A 118 12.43 -1.97 -20.49
C HIS A 118 12.73 -3.47 -20.43
N ASN A 119 11.75 -4.32 -20.72
CA ASN A 119 11.94 -5.77 -20.76
C ASN A 119 12.66 -6.19 -22.06
N PRO A 120 13.49 -7.24 -22.02
CA PRO A 120 14.06 -7.82 -23.23
C PRO A 120 12.94 -8.37 -24.13
N GLU A 121 13.14 -8.39 -25.45
CA GLU A 121 12.17 -8.98 -26.40
C GLU A 121 11.97 -10.49 -26.15
#